data_AF-A0A8E2LFP3-F1
#
_entry.id   AF-A0A8E2LFP3-F1
#
_cell.length_a   1.000
_cell.length_b   1.000
_cell.length_c   1.000
_cell.angle_alpha   90.00
_cell.angle_beta   90.00
_cell.angle_gamma   90.00
#
_symmetry.space_group_name_H-M   'P 1'
#
loop_
_entity.id
_entity.type
_entity.pdbx_description
1 polymer ?
#
loop_
_entity_poly.entity_id
_entity_poly.type
_entity_poly.pdbx_seq_one_letter_code
_entity_poly.pdbx_strand_id
1 'polypeptide(L)' 'MKLWWVANVFWLVIFSILAIIIGTRHVDGAGVVQTPEIRIITFIILGVAFVFILIIQLIWFYFVRKRI' A
#
# COMPACT_ATOMS: atom_id res chain seq x y z
N MET A 1 -9.03 12.91 -15.42
CA MET A 1 -8.26 13.54 -14.31
C MET A 1 -8.88 13.36 -12.93
N LYS A 2 -10.16 13.70 -12.69
CA LYS A 2 -10.82 13.51 -11.38
C LYS A 2 -10.75 12.06 -10.85
N LEU A 3 -11.09 11.09 -11.70
CA LEU A 3 -11.06 9.66 -11.34
C LEU A 3 -9.66 9.13 -10.98
N TRP A 4 -8.61 9.70 -11.57
CA TRP A 4 -7.22 9.32 -11.27
C TRP A 4 -6.83 9.73 -9.85
N TRP A 5 -7.20 10.94 -9.43
CA TRP A 5 -6.98 11.39 -8.05
C TRP A 5 -7.78 10.56 -7.04
N VAL A 6 -9.03 10.22 -7.36
CA VAL A 6 -9.85 9.35 -6.50
C VAL A 6 -9.19 7.99 -6.32
N ALA A 7 -8.65 7.39 -7.39
CA ALA A 7 -7.93 6.12 -7.30
C ALA A 7 -6.68 6.24 -6.41
N ASN A 8 -5.88 7.29 -6.54
CA ASN A 8 -4.70 7.51 -5.69
C ASN A 8 -5.08 7.63 -4.21
N VAL A 9 -6.10 8.42 -3.89
CA VAL A 9 -6.59 8.59 -2.52
C VAL A 9 -7.11 7.27 -1.96
N PHE A 10 -7.86 6.51 -2.75
CA PHE A 10 -8.36 5.19 -2.36
C PHE A 10 -7.22 4.25 -1.97
N TRP A 11 -6.16 4.17 -2.78
CA TRP A 11 -5.01 3.34 -2.47
C TRP A 11 -4.26 3.83 -1.23
N LEU A 12 -4.03 5.14 -1.09
CA LEU A 12 -3.42 5.69 0.11
C LEU A 12 -4.19 5.30 1.39
N VAL A 13 -5.51 5.43 1.37
CA VAL A 13 -6.36 5.06 2.51
C VAL A 13 -6.23 3.58 2.84
N ILE A 14 -6.29 2.69 1.85
CA ILE A 14 -6.14 1.24 2.07
C ILE A 14 -4.78 0.92 2.70
N PHE A 15 -3.69 1.44 2.13
CA PHE A 15 -2.35 1.16 2.63
C PHE A 15 -2.13 1.75 4.04
N SER A 16 -2.71 2.91 4.35
CA SER A 16 -2.69 3.48 5.70
C SER A 16 -3.45 2.60 6.71
N ILE A 17 -4.64 2.11 6.35
CA ILE A 17 -5.42 1.21 7.23
C ILE A 17 -4.64 -0.08 7.50
N LEU A 18 -4.06 -0.69 6.46
CA LEU A 18 -3.25 -1.90 6.60
C LEU A 18 -2.03 -1.66 7.49
N ALA A 19 -1.37 -0.51 7.35
CA ALA A 19 -0.24 -0.13 8.20
C ALA A 19 -0.64 -0.01 9.68
N ILE A 20 -1.79 0.60 9.97
CA ILE A 20 -2.32 0.71 11.35
C ILE A 20 -2.62 -0.68 11.92
N ILE A 21 -3.21 -1.58 11.14
CA ILE A 21 -3.50 -2.95 11.57
C ILE A 21 -2.21 -3.69 11.92
N ILE A 22 -1.18 -3.60 11.07
CA ILE A 22 0.13 -4.23 11.32
C ILE A 22 0.81 -3.63 12.57
N GLY A 23 0.69 -2.32 12.76
CA GLY A 23 1.31 -1.60 13.88
C GLY A 23 0.68 -1.91 15.23
N THR A 24 -0.61 -2.20 15.26
CA THR A 24 -1.38 -2.36 16.50
C THR A 24 -1.68 -3.82 16.87
N ARG A 25 -1.62 -4.76 15.91
CA ARG A 25 -1.90 -6.18 16.20
C ARG A 25 -0.78 -6.86 16.99
N HIS A 26 -1.18 -7.79 17.86
CA HIS A 26 -0.28 -8.64 18.64
C HIS A 26 0.05 -9.96 17.92
N VAL A 27 -0.92 -10.54 17.22
CA VAL A 27 -0.79 -11.79 16.47
C VAL A 27 -1.21 -11.59 15.02
N ASP A 28 -0.58 -12.33 14.11
CA ASP A 28 -0.93 -12.31 12.70
C ASP A 28 -2.02 -13.33 12.33
N GLY A 29 -2.36 -13.41 11.04
CA GLY A 29 -3.39 -14.32 10.54
C GLY A 29 -3.05 -15.81 10.63
N ALA A 30 -1.79 -16.15 10.92
CA ALA A 30 -1.34 -17.52 11.18
C ALA A 30 -1.24 -17.82 12.68
N GLY A 31 -1.59 -16.87 13.56
CA GLY A 31 -1.46 -17.00 15.01
C GLY A 31 -0.05 -16.77 15.53
N VAL A 32 0.87 -16.24 14.70
CA VAL A 32 2.25 -15.95 15.10
C VAL A 32 2.31 -14.59 15.77
N VAL A 33 3.01 -14.53 16.90
CA VAL A 33 3.23 -13.26 17.63
C VAL A 33 4.06 -12.30 16.78
N GLN A 34 3.58 -11.07 16.62
CA GLN A 34 4.28 -9.99 15.94
C GLN A 34 5.41 -9.44 16.82
N THR A 35 6.60 -10.00 16.72
CA THR A 35 7.79 -9.40 17.33
C THR A 35 8.18 -8.10 16.60
N PRO A 36 9.01 -7.23 17.19
CA PRO A 36 9.50 -6.04 16.51
C PRO A 36 10.16 -6.33 15.15
N GLU A 37 10.95 -7.41 15.05
CA GLU A 37 11.62 -7.78 13.80
C GLU A 37 10.59 -8.21 12.73
N ILE A 38 9.66 -9.10 13.10
CA ILE A 38 8.60 -9.58 12.19
C ILE A 38 7.70 -8.42 11.75
N ARG A 39 7.41 -7.47 12.64
CA ARG A 39 6.59 -6.29 12.32
C ARG A 39 7.27 -5.41 11.28
N ILE A 40 8.57 -5.15 11.42
CA ILE A 40 9.34 -4.37 10.41
C ILE A 40 9.32 -5.10 9.06
N ILE A 41 9.55 -6.41 9.04
CA ILE A 41 9.48 -7.22 7.81
C ILE A 41 8.09 -7.10 7.17
N THR A 42 7.02 -7.16 7.97
CA THR A 42 5.64 -7.02 7.50
C THR A 42 5.39 -5.64 6.89
N PHE A 43 5.93 -4.57 7.50
CA PHE A 43 5.87 -3.21 6.94
C PHE A 43 6.65 -3.08 5.64
N ILE A 44 7.82 -3.71 5.53
CA ILE A 44 8.60 -3.73 4.28
C ILE A 44 7.81 -4.39 3.17
N ILE A 45 7.17 -5.54 3.43
CA ILE A 45 6.32 -6.23 2.47
C ILE A 45 5.17 -5.33 2.02
N LEU A 46 4.48 -4.67 2.96
CA LEU A 46 3.43 -3.71 2.64
C LEU A 46 3.95 -2.55 1.78
N GLY A 47 5.13 -2.01 2.12
CA GLY A 47 5.78 -0.93 1.38
C GLY A 47 6.16 -1.32 -0.05
N VAL A 48 6.69 -2.54 -0.25
CA VAL A 48 7.00 -3.06 -1.59
C VAL A 48 5.74 -3.17 -2.44
N ALA A 49 4.64 -3.69 -1.87
CA ALA A 49 3.36 -3.77 -2.56
C ALA A 49 2.81 -2.37 -2.91
N PHE A 50 2.96 -1.38 -2.03
CA PHE A 50 2.60 0.01 -2.30
C PHE A 50 3.39 0.60 -3.46
N VAL A 51 4.72 0.45 -3.45
CA VAL A 51 5.59 0.94 -4.53
C VAL A 51 5.24 0.29 -5.87
N PHE A 52 4.96 -1.01 -5.87
CA PHE A 52 4.54 -1.71 -7.09
C PHE A 52 3.26 -1.12 -7.69
N ILE A 53 2.23 -0.91 -6.88
CA ILE A 53 0.97 -0.28 -7.32
C ILE A 53 1.21 1.17 -7.79
N LEU A 54 2.04 1.92 -7.07
CA LEU A 54 2.38 3.29 -7.42
C LEU A 54 3.06 3.37 -8.80
N ILE A 55 4.01 2.47 -9.08
CA ILE A 55 4.68 2.39 -10.40
C ILE A 55 3.65 2.15 -11.51
N ILE A 56 2.74 1.19 -11.33
CA ILE A 56 1.68 0.91 -12.32
C ILE A 56 0.82 2.15 -12.57
N GLN A 57 0.43 2.86 -11.50
CA GLN A 57 -0.37 4.08 -11.61
C GLN A 57 0.37 5.21 -12.33
N LEU A 58 1.68 5.37 -12.09
CA LEU A 58 2.50 6.38 -12.75
C LEU A 58 2.67 6.07 -14.24
N ILE A 59 2.91 4.80 -14.59
CA ILE A 59 2.98 4.36 -15.99
C ILE A 59 1.65 4.64 -16.69
N TRP A 60 0.53 4.24 -16.09
CA TRP A 60 -0.81 4.50 -16.62
C TRP A 60 -1.08 6.00 -16.79
N PHE A 61 -0.73 6.81 -15.78
CA PHE A 61 -0.89 8.27 -15.83
C PHE A 61 -0.12 8.88 -16.98
N TYR A 62 1.13 8.45 -17.19
CA TYR A 62 1.98 8.93 -18.28
C TYR A 62 1.33 8.66 -19.65
N PHE A 63 0.82 7.44 -19.88
CA PHE A 63 0.17 7.10 -21.15
C PHE A 63 -1.16 7.82 -21.35
N VAL A 64 -2.00 7.92 -20.32
CA VAL A 64 -3.29 8.62 -20.42
C VAL A 64 -3.09 10.11 -20.67
N ARG A 65 -2.10 10.74 -20.02
CA ARG A 65 -1.79 12.15 -20.23
C ARG A 65 -1.21 12.44 -21.63
N LYS A 66 -0.66 11.44 -22.31
CA LYS A 66 -0.14 11.57 -23.68
C LYS A 66 -1.22 11.48 -24.76
N ARG A 67 -2.43 11.02 -24.41
CA ARG A 67 -3.57 10.84 -25.32
C ARG A 67 -4.64 11.93 -25.22
N ILE A 68 -4.48 12.87 -24.28
CA ILE A 68 -5.35 14.05 -24.07
C ILE A 68 -4.50 15.28 -24.36
#